data_AF-A0A6J1PWD0-F1
#
_entry.id   AF-A0A6J1PWD0-F1
#
_cell.length_a   1.000
_cell.length_b   1.000
_cell.length_c   1.000
_cell.angle_alpha   90.00
_cell.angle_beta   90.00
_cell.angle_gamma   90.00
#
_symmetry.space_group_name_H-M   'P 1'
#
loop_
_entity.id
_entity.type
_entity.pdbx_description
1 polymer ?
#
loop_
_entity_poly.entity_id
_entity_poly.type
_entity_poly.pdbx_seq_one_letter_code
_entity_poly.pdbx_strand_id
1 'polypeptide(L)'
;MMLVPLAVVLLAAFANAEPAINEARPHSNRPGRFLSLPIPQKCANRPKQFNFRGHNYFYSGHVPAHANQKVDWLDARNICREYCMDLISIETQEENNMVFRLIQQNDVPYIWTSGRLCDFKGCENRRDLEPKALYGWFWSANREKMAPTNQAPNGWGFNPWSQTGHKKVRQPDNAEYDINGTNESCLSVLNNVYNDGIAWHDVACYHEKPFVCEDSEELLNYVASTNRGIRL
;
A
#
# COMPACT_ATOMS: atom_id res chain seq x y z
N MET A 1 44.99 45.16 -22.27
CA MET A 1 44.26 45.31 -21.00
C MET A 1 42.81 45.58 -21.30
N MET A 2 41.95 44.56 -21.23
CA MET A 2 40.53 44.68 -20.85
C MET A 2 40.00 43.24 -20.77
N LEU A 3 40.08 42.68 -19.56
CA LEU A 3 39.39 41.46 -19.17
C LEU A 3 37.93 41.83 -18.91
N VAL A 4 37.01 41.25 -19.68
CA VAL A 4 35.57 41.30 -19.39
C VAL A 4 35.28 40.17 -18.41
N PRO A 5 34.74 40.41 -17.20
CA PRO A 5 34.30 39.32 -16.36
C PRO A 5 32.94 38.83 -16.85
N LEU A 6 32.89 37.55 -17.25
CA LEU A 6 31.64 36.81 -17.45
C LEU A 6 30.94 36.69 -16.09
N ALA A 7 29.84 37.42 -15.91
CA ALA A 7 28.94 37.19 -14.79
C ALA A 7 28.15 35.90 -15.06
N VAL A 8 28.53 34.79 -14.42
CA VAL A 8 27.73 33.57 -14.38
C VAL A 8 26.57 33.81 -13.43
N VAL A 9 25.39 34.08 -13.98
CA VAL A 9 24.14 34.10 -13.21
C VAL A 9 23.73 32.66 -12.93
N LEU A 10 24.06 32.16 -11.73
CA LEU A 10 23.49 30.93 -11.19
C LEU A 10 22.01 31.18 -10.85
N LEU A 11 21.12 30.84 -11.79
CA LEU A 11 19.70 30.67 -11.49
C LEU A 11 19.55 29.38 -10.67
N ALA A 12 19.53 29.51 -9.35
CA ALA A 12 19.07 28.45 -8.48
C ALA A 12 17.58 28.24 -8.74
N ALA A 13 17.24 27.14 -9.44
CA ALA A 13 15.86 26.68 -9.54
C ALA A 13 15.46 26.13 -8.16
N PHE A 14 14.85 26.98 -7.33
CA PHE A 14 14.16 26.53 -6.14
C PHE A 14 12.91 25.78 -6.60
N ALA A 15 12.98 24.45 -6.62
CA ALA A 15 11.79 23.62 -6.64
C ALA A 15 11.10 23.78 -5.29
N ASN A 16 10.17 24.72 -5.20
CA ASN A 16 9.28 24.83 -4.06
C ASN A 16 8.40 23.58 -4.06
N ALA A 17 8.66 22.65 -3.13
CA ALA A 17 7.71 21.62 -2.79
C ALA A 17 6.54 22.32 -2.08
N GLU A 18 5.50 22.64 -2.83
CA GLU A 18 4.27 23.15 -2.24
C GLU A 18 3.63 22.03 -1.39
N PRO A 19 3.30 22.32 -0.12
CA PRO A 19 2.53 21.39 0.68
C PRO A 19 1.14 21.26 0.05
N ALA A 20 0.78 20.05 -0.40
CA ALA A 20 -0.55 19.73 -0.91
C ALA A 20 -1.59 19.71 0.23
N ILE A 21 -1.82 20.84 0.90
CA ILE A 21 -2.62 20.91 2.14
C ILE A 21 -4.00 21.56 1.92
N ASN A 22 -4.33 22.11 0.75
CA ASN A 22 -5.58 22.88 0.56
C ASN A 22 -6.43 22.52 -0.67
N GLU A 23 -6.38 21.29 -1.18
CA GLU A 23 -7.43 20.83 -2.09
C GLU A 23 -8.62 20.29 -1.29
N ALA A 24 -9.63 21.15 -1.10
CA ALA A 24 -10.96 20.70 -0.69
C ALA A 24 -11.47 19.69 -1.73
N ARG A 25 -11.70 18.43 -1.31
CA ARG A 25 -12.06 17.37 -2.25
C ARG A 25 -13.43 17.62 -2.90
N PRO A 26 -13.55 17.41 -4.22
CA PRO A 26 -14.84 17.19 -4.84
C PRO A 26 -15.46 15.91 -4.28
N HIS A 27 -16.76 15.96 -3.95
CA HIS A 27 -17.53 14.78 -3.57
C HIS A 27 -17.41 13.70 -4.66
N SER A 28 -16.91 12.52 -4.29
CA SER A 28 -16.84 11.36 -5.19
C SER A 28 -18.26 10.85 -5.45
N ASN A 29 -18.82 11.20 -6.60
CA ASN A 29 -20.13 10.73 -7.09
C ASN A 29 -20.09 9.30 -7.68
N ARG A 30 -19.13 8.46 -7.29
CA ARG A 30 -19.07 7.08 -7.79
C ARG A 30 -20.09 6.22 -7.02
N PRO A 31 -21.06 5.56 -7.68
CA PRO A 31 -21.90 4.54 -7.03
C PRO A 31 -21.02 3.51 -6.33
N GLY A 32 -21.54 2.86 -5.28
CA GLY A 32 -20.76 2.01 -4.36
C GLY A 32 -19.66 1.22 -5.07
N ARG A 33 -18.40 1.52 -4.75
CA ARG A 33 -17.25 0.88 -5.38
C ARG A 33 -17.09 -0.51 -4.78
N PHE A 34 -17.17 -1.54 -5.63
CA PHE A 34 -17.07 -2.94 -5.23
C PHE A 34 -15.72 -3.54 -5.65
N LEU A 35 -15.42 -4.71 -5.09
CA LEU A 35 -14.26 -5.49 -5.51
C LEU A 35 -14.48 -6.04 -6.92
N SER A 36 -13.48 -5.87 -7.79
CA SER A 36 -13.47 -6.43 -9.15
C SER A 36 -13.35 -7.96 -9.12
N LEU A 37 -14.01 -8.60 -10.09
CA LEU A 37 -13.78 -10.01 -10.41
C LEU A 37 -12.49 -10.17 -11.22
N PRO A 38 -11.81 -11.33 -11.13
CA PRO A 38 -10.64 -11.60 -11.93
C PRO A 38 -10.95 -11.68 -13.43
N ILE A 39 -9.99 -11.26 -14.27
CA ILE A 39 -10.09 -11.34 -15.72
C ILE A 39 -9.26 -12.55 -16.17
N PRO A 40 -9.87 -13.65 -16.68
CA PRO A 40 -9.16 -14.90 -16.93
C PRO A 40 -7.89 -14.75 -17.77
N GLN A 41 -7.95 -13.94 -18.84
CA GLN A 41 -6.80 -13.69 -19.70
C GLN A 41 -5.66 -12.94 -18.98
N LYS A 42 -5.98 -12.02 -18.07
CA LYS A 42 -4.97 -11.34 -17.25
C LYS A 42 -4.38 -12.30 -16.23
N CYS A 43 -5.19 -13.17 -15.61
CA CYS A 43 -4.69 -14.19 -14.70
C CYS A 43 -3.66 -15.14 -15.34
N ALA A 44 -3.95 -15.59 -16.58
CA ALA A 44 -3.06 -16.47 -17.34
C ALA A 44 -1.73 -15.78 -17.73
N ASN A 45 -1.76 -14.46 -17.94
CA ASN A 45 -0.59 -13.67 -18.33
C ASN A 45 -0.09 -12.74 -17.22
N ARG A 46 -0.41 -13.05 -15.96
CA ARG A 46 -0.10 -12.14 -14.85
C ARG A 46 1.41 -11.97 -14.70
N PRO A 47 1.89 -10.77 -14.32
CA PRO A 47 3.30 -10.56 -14.05
C PRO A 47 3.77 -11.40 -12.86
N LYS A 48 4.91 -12.10 -13.02
CA LYS A 48 5.51 -12.95 -11.99
C LYS A 48 6.95 -12.49 -11.74
N GLN A 49 7.11 -11.31 -11.16
CA GLN A 49 8.41 -10.66 -11.02
C GLN A 49 9.24 -11.27 -9.88
N PHE A 50 8.60 -11.52 -8.74
CA PHE A 50 9.22 -12.15 -7.58
C PHE A 50 8.45 -13.42 -7.24
N ASN A 51 9.13 -14.39 -6.62
CA ASN A 51 8.49 -15.59 -6.09
C ASN A 51 8.97 -15.84 -4.66
N PHE A 52 8.02 -16.11 -3.76
CA PHE A 52 8.29 -16.51 -2.39
C PHE A 52 7.27 -17.55 -1.98
N ARG A 53 7.75 -18.70 -1.46
CA ARG A 53 6.91 -19.83 -1.01
C ARG A 53 5.83 -20.28 -1.99
N GLY A 54 6.08 -20.16 -3.29
CA GLY A 54 5.14 -20.57 -4.35
C GLY A 54 4.20 -19.45 -4.83
N HIS A 55 4.11 -18.34 -4.10
CA HIS A 55 3.35 -17.16 -4.52
C HIS A 55 4.20 -16.27 -5.43
N ASN A 56 3.59 -15.73 -6.48
CA ASN A 56 4.20 -14.72 -7.32
C ASN A 56 3.79 -13.32 -6.88
N TYR A 57 4.66 -12.35 -7.13
CA TYR A 57 4.44 -10.96 -6.78
C TYR A 57 4.86 -10.05 -7.94
N PHE A 58 4.27 -8.86 -8.02
CA PHE A 58 4.77 -7.81 -8.89
C PHE A 58 4.58 -6.42 -8.30
N TYR A 59 5.48 -5.51 -8.66
CA TYR A 59 5.36 -4.08 -8.38
C TYR A 59 4.67 -3.37 -9.54
N SER A 60 3.66 -2.54 -9.27
CA SER A 60 2.94 -1.81 -10.31
C SER A 60 3.86 -0.96 -11.19
N GLY A 61 4.91 -0.36 -10.61
CA GLY A 61 5.87 0.46 -11.34
C GLY A 61 6.70 -0.30 -12.39
N HIS A 62 6.82 -1.63 -12.27
CA HIS A 62 7.53 -2.47 -13.25
C HIS A 62 6.64 -3.00 -14.37
N VAL A 63 5.32 -2.80 -14.26
CA VAL A 63 4.37 -3.23 -15.29
C VAL A 63 4.10 -2.03 -16.20
N PRO A 64 4.37 -2.08 -17.52
CA PRO A 64 4.24 -0.92 -18.40
C PRO A 64 2.85 -0.25 -18.36
N ALA A 65 1.79 -1.03 -18.19
CA ALA A 65 0.42 -0.52 -18.06
C ALA A 65 0.17 0.31 -16.78
N HIS A 66 1.01 0.15 -15.75
CA HIS A 66 0.85 0.73 -14.43
C HIS A 66 2.07 1.54 -13.96
N ALA A 67 3.10 1.71 -14.81
CA ALA A 67 4.41 2.25 -14.43
C ALA A 67 4.34 3.62 -13.74
N ASN A 68 3.48 4.51 -14.24
CA ASN A 68 3.25 5.86 -13.69
C ASN A 68 1.91 5.97 -12.96
N GLN A 69 1.22 4.85 -12.75
CA GLN A 69 -0.11 4.86 -12.17
C GLN A 69 -0.01 4.87 -10.65
N LYS A 70 -0.61 5.88 -10.04
CA LYS A 70 -0.92 5.93 -8.61
C LYS A 70 -2.43 5.91 -8.48
N VAL A 71 -2.94 5.13 -7.54
CA VAL A 71 -4.38 4.99 -7.31
C VAL A 71 -4.66 4.89 -5.83
N ASP A 72 -5.92 5.13 -5.46
CA ASP A 72 -6.40 4.86 -4.11
C ASP A 72 -6.35 3.36 -3.78
N TRP A 73 -6.51 3.04 -2.49
CA TRP A 73 -6.33 1.68 -1.99
C TRP A 73 -7.29 0.66 -2.63
N LEU A 74 -8.55 1.04 -2.88
CA LEU A 74 -9.54 0.11 -3.45
C LEU A 74 -9.28 -0.11 -4.94
N ASP A 75 -8.89 0.92 -5.69
CA ASP A 75 -8.50 0.76 -7.10
C ASP A 75 -7.22 -0.08 -7.21
N ALA A 76 -6.25 0.09 -6.30
CA ALA A 76 -5.06 -0.76 -6.24
C ALA A 76 -5.41 -2.24 -6.04
N ARG A 77 -6.30 -2.55 -5.09
CA ARG A 77 -6.84 -3.91 -4.89
C ARG A 77 -7.51 -4.43 -6.14
N ASN A 78 -8.41 -3.65 -6.74
CA ASN A 78 -9.15 -4.06 -7.93
C ASN A 78 -8.23 -4.39 -9.10
N ILE A 79 -7.18 -3.60 -9.32
CA ILE A 79 -6.19 -3.88 -10.36
C ILE A 79 -5.48 -5.21 -10.09
N CYS A 80 -5.02 -5.48 -8.86
CA CYS A 80 -4.41 -6.77 -8.53
C CYS A 80 -5.38 -7.94 -8.77
N ARG A 81 -6.65 -7.78 -8.37
CA ARG A 81 -7.70 -8.80 -8.50
C ARG A 81 -7.97 -9.21 -9.93
N GLU A 82 -7.89 -8.28 -10.88
CA GLU A 82 -8.00 -8.59 -12.29
C GLU A 82 -6.94 -9.62 -12.78
N TYR A 83 -5.78 -9.69 -12.12
CA TYR A 83 -4.70 -10.64 -12.43
C TYR A 83 -4.76 -11.95 -11.60
N CYS A 84 -5.87 -12.22 -10.90
CA CYS A 84 -5.95 -13.31 -9.90
C CYS A 84 -4.92 -13.15 -8.77
N MET A 85 -4.58 -11.91 -8.47
CA MET A 85 -3.73 -11.50 -7.37
C MET A 85 -4.56 -10.63 -6.42
N ASP A 86 -4.01 -10.17 -5.33
CA ASP A 86 -4.58 -9.08 -4.54
C ASP A 86 -3.43 -8.18 -4.07
N LEU A 87 -3.69 -7.11 -3.32
CA LEU A 87 -2.60 -6.39 -2.68
C LEU A 87 -1.80 -7.33 -1.77
N ILE A 88 -0.49 -7.10 -1.66
CA ILE A 88 0.39 -7.92 -0.83
C ILE A 88 -0.05 -7.96 0.64
N SER A 89 -0.03 -9.15 1.23
CA SER A 89 -0.15 -9.39 2.67
C SER A 89 1.24 -9.65 3.21
N ILE A 90 1.74 -8.83 4.13
CA ILE A 90 3.11 -8.98 4.63
C ILE A 90 3.10 -9.82 5.91
N GLU A 91 3.12 -11.13 5.76
CA GLU A 91 2.91 -12.09 6.85
C GLU A 91 4.23 -12.58 7.46
N THR A 92 5.30 -12.51 6.67
CA THR A 92 6.65 -12.93 7.04
C THR A 92 7.65 -11.78 6.99
N GLN A 93 8.73 -11.91 7.78
CA GLN A 93 9.81 -10.94 7.76
C GLN A 93 10.51 -10.92 6.39
N GLU A 94 10.56 -12.04 5.68
CA GLU A 94 11.12 -12.13 4.32
C GLU A 94 10.32 -11.30 3.32
N GLU A 95 8.99 -11.33 3.36
CA GLU A 95 8.12 -10.47 2.53
C GLU A 95 8.30 -9.00 2.87
N ASN A 96 8.41 -8.66 4.16
CA ASN A 96 8.69 -7.28 4.56
C ASN A 96 10.03 -6.80 3.99
N ASN A 97 11.07 -7.63 4.09
CA ASN A 97 12.40 -7.33 3.56
C ASN A 97 12.40 -7.26 2.02
N MET A 98 11.56 -8.05 1.34
CA MET A 98 11.36 -7.94 -0.11
C MET A 98 10.77 -6.58 -0.47
N VAL A 99 9.71 -6.16 0.23
CA VAL A 99 9.08 -4.84 0.04
C VAL A 99 10.04 -3.69 0.33
N PHE A 100 10.81 -3.77 1.42
CA PHE A 100 11.77 -2.72 1.78
C PHE A 100 12.88 -2.60 0.73
N ARG A 101 13.41 -3.72 0.24
CA ARG A 101 14.40 -3.72 -0.85
C ARG A 101 13.85 -3.15 -2.14
N LEU A 102 12.61 -3.51 -2.50
CA LEU A 102 11.92 -2.97 -3.67
C LEU A 102 11.82 -1.44 -3.57
N ILE A 103 11.39 -0.92 -2.42
CA ILE A 103 11.30 0.52 -2.15
C ILE A 103 12.66 1.20 -2.32
N GLN A 104 13.72 0.65 -1.72
CA GLN A 104 15.07 1.20 -1.80
C GLN A 104 15.64 1.19 -3.21
N GLN A 105 15.50 0.07 -3.93
CA GLN A 105 16.08 -0.12 -5.25
C GLN A 105 15.41 0.76 -6.32
N ASN A 106 14.14 1.08 -6.12
CA ASN A 106 13.34 1.84 -7.09
C ASN A 106 13.06 3.27 -6.63
N ASP A 107 13.68 3.72 -5.53
CA ASP A 107 13.48 5.03 -4.91
C ASP A 107 11.99 5.40 -4.77
N VAL A 108 11.19 4.45 -4.27
CA VAL A 108 9.74 4.59 -4.19
C VAL A 108 9.39 5.27 -2.87
N PRO A 109 8.64 6.38 -2.85
CA PRO A 109 8.37 7.10 -1.60
C PRO A 109 7.38 6.35 -0.69
N TYR A 110 6.49 5.55 -1.28
CA TYR A 110 5.44 4.84 -0.56
C TYR A 110 4.76 3.80 -1.46
N ILE A 111 4.23 2.73 -0.87
CA ILE A 111 3.42 1.73 -1.58
C ILE A 111 2.20 1.30 -0.78
N TRP A 112 1.13 0.93 -1.49
CA TRP A 112 0.00 0.24 -0.87
C TRP A 112 0.30 -1.23 -0.57
N THR A 113 -0.32 -1.70 0.52
CA THR A 113 -0.42 -3.11 0.92
C THR A 113 -1.89 -3.46 1.16
N SER A 114 -2.22 -4.73 1.41
CA SER A 114 -3.58 -5.16 1.69
C SER A 114 -4.06 -4.87 3.12
N GLY A 115 -3.22 -4.26 3.97
CA GLY A 115 -3.56 -4.02 5.36
C GLY A 115 -4.72 -3.04 5.52
N ARG A 116 -5.71 -3.42 6.32
CA ARG A 116 -6.96 -2.69 6.52
C ARG A 116 -7.38 -2.78 7.98
N LEU A 117 -7.84 -1.65 8.53
CA LEU A 117 -8.49 -1.60 9.84
C LEU A 117 -9.94 -2.11 9.77
N CYS A 118 -10.40 -2.87 10.76
CA CYS A 118 -11.79 -3.33 10.84
C CYS A 118 -12.74 -2.23 11.35
N ASP A 119 -12.93 -1.16 10.56
CA ASP A 119 -13.79 -0.01 10.85
C ASP A 119 -14.96 0.14 9.87
N PHE A 120 -15.29 -0.92 9.13
CA PHE A 120 -16.39 -0.98 8.17
C PHE A 120 -17.51 -1.92 8.64
N LYS A 121 -18.60 -1.95 7.87
CA LYS A 121 -19.78 -2.76 8.15
C LYS A 121 -19.43 -4.25 8.26
N GLY A 122 -19.79 -4.88 9.36
CA GLY A 122 -19.45 -6.27 9.70
C GLY A 122 -18.45 -6.41 10.84
N CYS A 123 -17.81 -5.31 11.27
CA CYS A 123 -16.85 -5.29 12.38
C CYS A 123 -17.48 -4.92 13.74
N GLU A 124 -18.74 -4.50 13.80
CA GLU A 124 -19.33 -3.78 14.93
C GLU A 124 -19.38 -4.57 16.25
N ASN A 125 -19.43 -5.90 16.19
CA ASN A 125 -19.56 -6.77 17.37
C ASN A 125 -18.30 -7.61 17.67
N ARG A 126 -17.18 -7.28 17.04
CA ARG A 126 -15.91 -8.02 17.17
C ARG A 126 -15.10 -7.52 18.36
N ARG A 127 -15.49 -7.92 19.57
CA ARG A 127 -14.79 -7.53 20.83
C ARG A 127 -13.32 -7.94 20.85
N ASP A 128 -12.95 -8.99 20.12
CA ASP A 128 -11.57 -9.44 19.96
C ASP A 128 -10.70 -8.50 19.11
N LEU A 129 -11.31 -7.50 18.45
CA LEU A 129 -10.64 -6.47 17.67
C LEU A 129 -10.55 -5.13 18.43
N GLU A 130 -11.00 -5.06 19.68
CA GLU A 130 -11.01 -3.82 20.47
C GLU A 130 -9.85 -3.75 21.48
N PRO A 131 -9.16 -2.59 21.60
CA PRO A 131 -9.33 -1.38 20.80
C PRO A 131 -8.84 -1.55 19.36
N LYS A 132 -9.59 -1.02 18.38
CA LYS A 132 -9.30 -1.19 16.94
C LYS A 132 -7.89 -0.79 16.53
N ALA A 133 -7.37 0.32 17.05
CA ALA A 133 -6.00 0.78 16.75
C ALA A 133 -4.93 -0.26 17.12
N LEU A 134 -5.22 -1.16 18.07
CA LEU A 134 -4.30 -2.19 18.53
C LEU A 134 -4.56 -3.54 17.87
N TYR A 135 -5.80 -4.03 17.88
CA TYR A 135 -6.14 -5.41 17.48
C TYR A 135 -6.95 -5.51 16.19
N GLY A 136 -7.37 -4.39 15.61
CA GLY A 136 -8.33 -4.33 14.52
C GLY A 136 -7.73 -4.45 13.11
N TRP A 137 -6.41 -4.57 12.98
CA TRP A 137 -5.74 -4.66 11.68
C TRP A 137 -5.67 -6.09 11.15
N PHE A 138 -5.90 -6.24 9.86
CA PHE A 138 -5.85 -7.52 9.16
C PHE A 138 -5.42 -7.34 7.71
N TRP A 139 -4.92 -8.40 7.09
CA TRP A 139 -4.62 -8.46 5.67
C TRP A 139 -5.90 -8.73 4.89
N SER A 140 -6.43 -7.73 4.19
CA SER A 140 -7.76 -7.84 3.55
C SER A 140 -7.79 -8.73 2.31
N ALA A 141 -6.61 -9.13 1.81
CA ALA A 141 -6.46 -10.05 0.69
C ALA A 141 -6.76 -11.51 1.07
N ASN A 142 -6.31 -11.96 2.25
CA ASN A 142 -6.46 -13.34 2.72
C ASN A 142 -7.28 -13.47 4.03
N ARG A 143 -7.63 -12.34 4.66
CA ARG A 143 -8.39 -12.19 5.91
C ARG A 143 -7.61 -12.59 7.17
N GLU A 144 -6.28 -12.69 7.07
CA GLU A 144 -5.43 -13.02 8.21
C GLU A 144 -5.30 -11.83 9.18
N LYS A 145 -5.48 -12.10 10.47
CA LYS A 145 -5.41 -11.08 11.52
C LYS A 145 -3.93 -10.71 11.76
N MET A 146 -3.63 -9.41 11.78
CA MET A 146 -2.27 -8.96 12.12
C MET A 146 -1.99 -9.13 13.60
N ALA A 147 -0.70 -9.23 13.95
CA ALA A 147 -0.29 -9.06 15.33
C ALA A 147 -0.69 -7.66 15.85
N PRO A 148 -0.95 -7.52 17.17
CA PRO A 148 -1.16 -6.23 17.79
C PRO A 148 -0.11 -5.20 17.38
N THR A 149 -0.54 -3.99 17.04
CA THR A 149 0.33 -2.95 16.46
C THR A 149 1.49 -2.51 17.35
N ASN A 150 1.43 -2.79 18.65
CA ASN A 150 2.48 -2.47 19.61
C ASN A 150 3.53 -3.58 19.83
N GLN A 151 3.46 -4.71 19.12
CA GLN A 151 4.40 -5.81 19.26
C GLN A 151 4.91 -6.32 17.92
N ALA A 152 6.09 -6.95 17.92
CA ALA A 152 6.59 -7.65 16.74
C ALA A 152 5.70 -8.88 16.46
N PRO A 153 5.35 -9.16 15.18
CA PRO A 153 4.69 -10.40 14.84
C PRO A 153 5.54 -11.64 15.18
N ASN A 154 4.89 -12.79 15.37
CA ASN A 154 5.63 -14.01 15.72
C ASN A 154 6.64 -14.39 14.63
N GLY A 155 7.88 -14.68 15.03
CA GLY A 155 8.98 -14.98 14.11
C GLY A 155 9.66 -13.75 13.49
N TRP A 156 9.23 -12.53 13.81
CA TRP A 156 9.87 -11.30 13.32
C TRP A 156 10.89 -10.76 14.32
N GLY A 157 12.02 -10.28 13.83
CA GLY A 157 13.05 -9.63 14.66
C GLY A 157 12.71 -8.22 15.15
N PHE A 158 11.66 -7.57 14.61
CA PHE A 158 11.25 -6.22 14.99
C PHE A 158 9.77 -5.95 14.67
N ASN A 159 9.21 -4.90 15.27
CA ASN A 159 7.87 -4.39 14.93
C ASN A 159 7.97 -3.38 13.77
N PRO A 160 7.31 -3.62 12.63
CA PRO A 160 7.44 -2.77 11.45
C PRO A 160 6.63 -1.46 11.51
N TRP A 161 5.71 -1.31 12.46
CA TRP A 161 5.00 -0.04 12.68
C TRP A 161 5.96 1.06 13.13
N SER A 162 5.87 2.23 12.47
CA SER A 162 6.77 3.33 12.76
C SER A 162 6.65 3.80 14.21
N GLN A 163 7.79 4.24 14.76
CA GLN A 163 7.86 4.79 16.11
C GLN A 163 7.47 6.27 16.17
N THR A 164 7.21 6.90 15.01
CA THR A 164 6.78 8.28 14.85
C THR A 164 5.82 8.40 13.66
N GLY A 165 5.20 9.56 13.48
CA GLY A 165 4.35 9.87 12.34
C GLY A 165 4.11 11.37 12.26
N HIS A 166 2.97 11.77 11.71
CA HIS A 166 2.56 13.18 11.68
C HIS A 166 2.46 13.76 13.10
N LYS A 167 1.85 13.00 14.04
CA LYS A 167 1.68 13.41 15.44
C LYS A 167 2.94 13.24 16.31
N LYS A 168 4.07 12.77 15.74
CA LYS A 168 5.29 12.42 16.48
C LYS A 168 5.07 11.36 17.57
N VAL A 169 4.10 10.47 17.34
CA VAL A 169 3.82 9.29 18.18
C VAL A 169 3.89 8.02 17.33
N ARG A 170 3.88 6.86 17.99
CA ARG A 170 3.92 5.55 17.31
C ARG A 170 2.69 5.34 16.44
N GLN A 171 2.90 4.70 15.30
CA GLN A 171 1.84 4.28 14.39
C GLN A 171 1.15 2.99 14.91
N PRO A 172 -0.14 2.78 14.59
CA PRO A 172 -1.05 3.69 13.88
C PRO A 172 -1.49 4.87 14.75
N ASP A 173 -1.49 6.10 14.23
CA ASP A 173 -1.81 7.32 14.99
C ASP A 173 -3.10 8.03 14.57
N ASN A 174 -3.75 7.57 13.49
CA ASN A 174 -4.98 8.14 12.93
C ASN A 174 -4.93 9.68 12.91
N ALA A 175 -3.80 10.23 12.48
CA ALA A 175 -3.52 11.65 12.45
C ALA A 175 -4.51 12.44 11.61
N GLU A 176 -4.87 11.92 10.43
CA GLU A 176 -5.74 12.65 9.51
C GLU A 176 -7.16 12.89 10.07
N TYR A 177 -7.63 12.03 10.98
CA TYR A 177 -8.92 12.18 11.63
C TYR A 177 -9.01 13.48 12.44
N ASP A 178 -7.94 13.87 13.12
CA ASP A 178 -7.92 15.12 13.89
C ASP A 178 -7.83 16.36 13.00
N ILE A 179 -7.41 16.20 11.75
CA ILE A 179 -7.25 17.29 10.77
C ILE A 179 -8.57 17.52 10.03
N ASN A 180 -9.19 16.45 9.52
CA ASN A 180 -10.35 16.57 8.64
C ASN A 180 -11.46 15.51 8.87
N GLY A 181 -11.35 14.69 9.92
CA GLY A 181 -12.33 13.65 10.23
C GLY A 181 -12.22 12.38 9.39
N THR A 182 -11.20 12.23 8.54
CA THR A 182 -10.97 11.01 7.75
C THR A 182 -10.14 10.01 8.54
N ASN A 183 -10.65 8.79 8.72
CA ASN A 183 -9.86 7.72 9.33
C ASN A 183 -8.73 7.25 8.40
N GLU A 184 -7.58 6.96 8.98
CA GLU A 184 -6.42 6.37 8.33
C GLU A 184 -6.51 4.84 8.33
N SER A 185 -7.52 4.32 7.63
CA SER A 185 -7.90 2.93 7.82
C SER A 185 -7.15 1.91 6.94
N CYS A 186 -6.11 2.35 6.22
CA CYS A 186 -5.34 1.54 5.27
C CYS A 186 -3.84 1.57 5.58
N LEU A 187 -3.14 0.44 5.40
CA LEU A 187 -1.72 0.31 5.69
C LEU A 187 -0.88 0.59 4.45
N SER A 188 0.08 1.51 4.58
CA SER A 188 1.10 1.78 3.58
C SER A 188 2.50 1.60 4.17
N VAL A 189 3.44 1.14 3.34
CA VAL A 189 4.87 1.20 3.68
C VAL A 189 5.41 2.51 3.12
N LEU A 190 5.93 3.38 3.99
CA LEU A 190 6.48 4.69 3.62
C LEU A 190 8.00 4.64 3.67
N ASN A 191 8.65 5.38 2.78
CA ASN A 191 10.11 5.51 2.72
C ASN A 191 10.53 6.84 3.34
N ASN A 192 10.85 6.80 4.64
CA ASN A 192 11.48 7.88 5.40
C ASN A 192 10.74 9.23 5.35
N VAL A 193 9.42 9.21 5.17
CA VAL A 193 8.58 10.42 5.07
C VAL A 193 8.63 11.25 6.35
N TYR A 194 8.80 10.62 7.52
CA TYR A 194 8.85 11.29 8.82
C TYR A 194 10.23 11.22 9.49
N ASN A 195 11.29 10.99 8.72
CA ASN A 195 12.65 10.76 9.21
C ASN A 195 12.75 9.52 10.14
N ASP A 196 12.09 8.44 9.74
CA ASP A 196 11.85 7.22 10.51
C ASP A 196 12.30 5.94 9.80
N GLY A 197 13.01 6.09 8.67
CA GLY A 197 13.39 4.98 7.80
C GLY A 197 12.19 4.43 7.03
N ILE A 198 12.31 3.18 6.56
CA ILE A 198 11.20 2.50 5.88
C ILE A 198 10.37 1.79 6.94
N ALA A 199 9.09 2.16 7.05
CA ALA A 199 8.21 1.68 8.11
C ALA A 199 6.75 1.64 7.67
N TRP A 200 5.91 0.92 8.44
CA TRP A 200 4.47 0.88 8.22
C TRP A 200 3.80 2.07 8.89
N HIS A 201 2.85 2.65 8.16
CA HIS A 201 2.01 3.75 8.61
C HIS A 201 0.55 3.45 8.29
N ASP A 202 -0.34 3.92 9.16
CA ASP A 202 -1.74 4.04 8.81
C ASP A 202 -1.92 5.30 7.96
N VAL A 203 -2.67 5.17 6.88
CA VAL A 203 -2.87 6.23 5.90
C VAL A 203 -4.32 6.20 5.44
N ALA A 204 -4.89 7.37 5.20
CA ALA A 204 -6.24 7.46 4.65
C ALA A 204 -6.32 6.80 3.26
N CYS A 205 -7.31 5.92 3.09
CA CYS A 205 -7.38 5.00 1.95
C CYS A 205 -7.52 5.67 0.57
N TYR A 206 -7.86 6.96 0.52
CA TYR A 206 -8.02 7.71 -0.72
C TYR A 206 -6.69 8.16 -1.35
N HIS A 207 -5.60 8.17 -0.58
CA HIS A 207 -4.30 8.65 -1.08
C HIS A 207 -3.84 7.82 -2.27
N GLU A 208 -3.23 8.46 -3.26
CA GLU A 208 -2.81 7.75 -4.46
C GLU A 208 -1.37 7.26 -4.33
N LYS A 209 -1.17 5.94 -4.49
CA LYS A 209 0.15 5.31 -4.36
C LYS A 209 0.34 4.23 -5.43
N PRO A 210 1.58 3.91 -5.82
CA PRO A 210 1.86 2.64 -6.47
C PRO A 210 1.65 1.49 -5.48
N PHE A 211 1.63 0.25 -5.97
CA PHE A 211 1.22 -0.90 -5.19
C PHE A 211 1.98 -2.17 -5.55
N VAL A 212 1.96 -3.14 -4.65
CA VAL A 212 2.50 -4.48 -4.87
C VAL A 212 1.37 -5.49 -4.82
N CYS A 213 1.30 -6.34 -5.85
CA CYS A 213 0.33 -7.43 -5.92
C CYS A 213 0.98 -8.76 -5.57
N GLU A 214 0.19 -9.68 -5.03
CA GLU A 214 0.54 -11.04 -4.62
C GLU A 214 -0.51 -12.04 -5.12
N ASP A 215 -0.08 -13.23 -5.55
CA ASP A 215 -0.95 -14.32 -5.98
C ASP A 215 -2.05 -14.62 -4.93
N SER A 216 -3.31 -14.64 -5.39
CA SER A 216 -4.46 -15.00 -4.55
C SER A 216 -4.95 -16.38 -4.94
N GLU A 217 -4.70 -17.37 -4.09
CA GLU A 217 -5.16 -18.75 -4.30
C GLU A 217 -6.68 -18.83 -4.48
N GLU A 218 -7.44 -18.01 -3.77
CA GLU A 218 -8.90 -17.93 -3.92
C GLU A 218 -9.30 -17.55 -5.35
N LEU A 219 -8.65 -16.53 -5.91
CA LEU A 219 -8.97 -16.04 -7.26
C LEU A 219 -8.43 -16.95 -8.36
N LEU A 220 -7.24 -17.52 -8.16
CA LEU A 220 -6.67 -18.51 -9.06
C LEU A 220 -7.58 -19.74 -9.16
N ASN A 221 -8.02 -20.29 -8.02
CA ASN A 221 -8.94 -21.42 -7.98
C ASN A 221 -10.32 -21.09 -8.57
N TYR A 222 -10.84 -19.88 -8.31
CA TYR A 222 -12.07 -19.41 -8.93
C TYR A 222 -11.96 -19.39 -10.47
N VAL A 223 -10.89 -18.82 -11.03
CA VAL A 223 -10.71 -18.77 -12.48
C VAL A 223 -10.46 -20.16 -13.08
N ALA A 224 -9.66 -21.01 -12.43
CA ALA A 224 -9.41 -22.37 -12.87
C ALA A 224 -10.69 -23.21 -12.94
N SER A 225 -11.59 -23.06 -11.96
CA SER A 225 -12.85 -23.82 -11.91
C SER A 225 -13.92 -23.31 -12.90
N THR A 226 -13.87 -22.03 -13.27
CA THR A 226 -14.87 -21.41 -14.15
C THR A 226 -14.44 -21.31 -15.62
N ASN A 227 -13.16 -21.56 -15.94
CA ASN A 227 -12.60 -21.45 -17.29
C ASN A 227 -11.86 -22.74 -17.67
N ARG A 228 -12.57 -23.72 -18.21
CA ARG A 228 -12.00 -25.03 -18.57
C ARG A 228 -10.86 -24.88 -19.57
N GLY A 229 -9.70 -25.48 -19.24
CA GLY A 229 -8.52 -25.50 -20.12
C GLY A 229 -7.62 -24.26 -20.02
N ILE A 230 -7.94 -23.30 -19.15
CA ILE A 230 -7.04 -22.17 -18.89
C ILE A 230 -5.76 -22.65 -18.20
N ARG A 231 -4.63 -21.98 -18.49
CA ARG A 231 -3.34 -22.22 -17.85
C ARG A 231 -2.98 -20.98 -17.02
N LEU A 232 -2.74 -21.18 -15.72
CA LEU A 232 -2.40 -20.14 -14.74
C LEU A 232 -0.94 -20.26 -14.29
#